data_AF-A0A949I950-F1
#
_entry.id   AF-A0A949I950-F1
#
_cell.length_a   1.000
_cell.length_b   1.000
_cell.length_c   1.000
_cell.angle_alpha   90.00
_cell.angle_beta   90.00
_cell.angle_gamma   90.00
#
_symmetry.space_group_name_H-M   'P 1'
#
loop_
_entity.id
_entity.type
_entity.pdbx_description
1 polymer ?
#
loop_
_entity_poly.entity_id
_entity_poly.type
_entity_poly.pdbx_seq_one_letter_code
_entity_poly.pdbx_strand_id
1 'polypeptide(L)'
;MKISSDIKAKYAAKPKQSRYLHSPAHLLADELSQKFGEPKRFGFYLKMAELYDHNFLRRIAGTVMESSAKKPGALFAYLIKSEKGKN
;
A
#
# COMPACT_ATOMS: atom_id res chain seq x y z
N MET A 1 29.89 42.09 4.96
CA MET A 1 28.58 41.72 4.40
C MET A 1 28.82 40.95 3.12
N LYS A 2 28.16 39.78 2.95
CA LYS A 2 27.97 39.00 1.70
C LYS A 2 29.19 38.19 1.18
N ILE A 3 29.16 36.92 0.71
CA ILE A 3 28.22 35.79 0.42
C ILE A 3 29.12 34.52 0.58
N SER A 4 28.69 33.33 0.98
CA SER A 4 28.15 32.27 0.09
C SER A 4 27.85 31.01 0.92
N SER A 5 26.57 30.82 1.27
CA SER A 5 26.07 29.60 1.91
C SER A 5 25.40 28.71 0.85
N ASP A 6 26.15 28.33 -0.19
CA ASP A 6 25.62 27.61 -1.36
C ASP A 6 25.72 26.08 -1.25
N ILE A 7 25.56 25.52 -0.04
CA ILE A 7 25.54 24.05 0.16
C ILE A 7 24.27 23.60 0.89
N LYS A 8 23.11 24.18 0.56
CA LYS A 8 21.85 23.75 1.19
C LYS A 8 20.64 23.64 0.27
N ALA A 9 20.86 23.31 -1.01
CA ALA A 9 19.77 23.14 -1.98
C ALA A 9 19.79 21.80 -2.74
N LYS A 10 20.47 20.75 -2.24
CA LYS A 10 20.44 19.41 -2.87
C LYS A 10 19.36 18.45 -2.35
N TYR A 11 18.51 18.86 -1.41
CA TYR A 11 17.45 18.02 -0.84
C TYR A 11 16.07 18.68 -0.84
N ALA A 12 15.71 19.37 -1.92
CA ALA A 12 14.35 19.85 -2.13
C ALA A 12 13.68 19.12 -3.30
N ALA A 13 13.75 17.79 -3.31
CA ALA A 13 12.82 17.00 -4.10
C ALA A 13 11.45 17.10 -3.42
N LYS A 14 10.69 18.15 -3.75
CA LYS A 14 9.27 18.25 -3.41
C LYS A 14 8.60 16.98 -3.94
N PRO A 15 7.86 16.20 -3.13
CA PRO A 15 7.03 15.15 -3.70
C PRO A 15 6.05 15.84 -4.65
N LYS A 16 6.21 15.59 -5.95
CA LYS A 16 5.22 15.95 -6.96
C LYS A 16 3.97 15.16 -6.58
N GLN A 17 3.03 15.79 -5.90
CA GLN A 17 1.70 15.22 -5.72
C GLN A 17 1.06 15.16 -7.12
N SER A 18 1.19 14.01 -7.78
CA SER A 18 0.44 13.73 -9.00
C SER A 18 -1.01 13.54 -8.61
N ARG A 19 -1.77 14.63 -8.66
CA ARG A 19 -3.18 14.74 -8.28
C ARG A 19 -4.15 13.87 -9.13
N TYR A 20 -3.66 13.09 -10.10
CA TYR A 20 -4.48 12.41 -11.12
C TYR A 20 -3.93 11.06 -11.63
N LEU A 21 -3.03 10.38 -10.92
CA LEU A 21 -2.65 9.00 -11.25
C LEU A 21 -2.91 8.10 -10.05
N HIS A 22 -4.18 7.85 -9.75
CA HIS A 22 -4.56 6.74 -8.89
C HIS A 22 -5.18 5.67 -9.78
N SER A 23 -4.33 4.82 -10.38
CA SER A 23 -4.82 3.58 -10.99
C SER A 23 -5.69 2.86 -9.96
N PRO A 24 -6.72 2.10 -10.37
CA PRO A 24 -7.57 1.37 -9.41
C PRO A 24 -6.78 0.54 -8.40
N ALA A 25 -5.61 0.04 -8.79
CA ALA A 25 -4.65 -0.64 -7.91
C ALA A 25 -4.05 0.27 -6.81
N HIS A 26 -3.71 1.52 -7.12
CA HIS A 26 -3.22 2.49 -6.13
C HIS A 26 -4.31 2.88 -5.13
N LEU A 27 -5.56 3.05 -5.60
CA LEU A 27 -6.70 3.31 -4.70
C LEU A 27 -6.92 2.15 -3.74
N LEU A 28 -6.90 0.92 -4.27
CA LEU A 28 -7.08 -0.27 -3.44
C LEU A 28 -5.92 -0.44 -2.45
N ALA A 29 -4.68 -0.19 -2.88
CA ALA A 29 -3.52 -0.26 -2.02
C ALA A 29 -3.57 0.74 -0.87
N ASP A 30 -4.03 1.96 -1.15
CA ASP A 30 -4.19 2.99 -0.13
C ASP A 30 -5.30 2.58 0.87
N GLU A 31 -6.45 2.15 0.36
CA GLU A 31 -7.57 1.64 1.16
C GLU A 31 -7.12 0.48 2.08
N LEU A 32 -6.40 -0.51 1.57
CA LEU A 32 -5.90 -1.64 2.34
C LEU A 32 -4.87 -1.21 3.39
N SER A 33 -3.95 -0.32 3.02
CA SER A 33 -2.92 0.17 3.95
C SER A 33 -3.52 0.93 5.12
N GLN A 34 -4.59 1.69 4.88
CA GLN A 34 -5.32 2.42 5.91
C GLN A 34 -6.17 1.47 6.76
N LYS A 35 -6.92 0.54 6.14
CA LYS A 35 -7.74 -0.45 6.86
C LYS A 35 -6.92 -1.32 7.81
N PHE A 36 -5.73 -1.72 7.38
CA PHE A 36 -4.84 -2.55 8.21
C PHE A 36 -3.93 -1.74 9.14
N GLY A 37 -3.97 -0.40 9.10
CA GLY A 37 -3.11 0.46 9.90
C GLY A 37 -1.62 0.30 9.57
N GLU A 38 -1.29 -0.10 8.34
CA GLU A 38 0.09 -0.37 7.89
C GLU A 38 0.52 0.57 6.73
N PRO A 39 0.62 1.88 6.94
CA PRO A 39 0.97 2.84 5.89
C PRO A 39 2.37 2.60 5.31
N LYS A 40 3.30 2.07 6.11
CA LYS A 40 4.67 1.72 5.67
C LYS A 40 4.71 0.56 4.67
N ARG A 41 3.59 -0.17 4.50
CA ARG A 41 3.48 -1.32 3.60
C ARG A 41 2.64 -1.04 2.36
N PHE A 42 2.38 0.23 2.04
CA PHE A 42 1.65 0.61 0.81
C PHE A 42 2.17 -0.12 -0.44
N GLY A 43 3.48 -0.14 -0.67
CA GLY A 43 4.07 -0.81 -1.84
C GLY A 43 3.81 -2.31 -1.92
N PHE A 44 3.66 -2.98 -0.77
CA PHE A 44 3.24 -4.38 -0.72
C PHE A 44 1.79 -4.54 -1.20
N TYR A 45 0.88 -3.71 -0.69
CA TYR A 45 -0.53 -3.73 -1.09
C TYR A 45 -0.73 -3.34 -2.55
N LEU A 46 0.07 -2.40 -3.06
CA LEU A 46 0.08 -2.04 -4.47
C LEU A 46 0.48 -3.22 -5.34
N LYS A 47 1.58 -3.91 -4.99
CA LYS A 47 1.99 -5.13 -5.71
C LYS A 47 0.90 -6.19 -5.70
N MET A 48 0.18 -6.36 -4.59
CA MET A 48 -0.95 -7.30 -4.54
C MET A 48 -2.10 -6.85 -5.46
N ALA A 49 -2.45 -5.57 -5.44
CA ALA A 49 -3.50 -5.00 -6.27
C ALA A 49 -3.20 -5.08 -7.79
N GLU A 50 -1.93 -5.07 -8.18
CA GLU A 50 -1.51 -5.28 -9.57
C GLU A 50 -1.51 -6.75 -10.00
N LEU A 51 -1.28 -7.68 -9.05
CA LEU A 51 -1.17 -9.12 -9.33
C LEU A 51 -2.49 -9.87 -9.25
N TYR A 52 -3.44 -9.39 -8.47
CA TYR A 52 -4.68 -10.09 -8.14
C TYR A 52 -5.90 -9.22 -8.42
N ASP A 53 -7.04 -9.89 -8.63
CA ASP A 53 -8.32 -9.20 -8.81
C ASP A 53 -8.70 -8.36 -7.57
N HIS A 54 -9.19 -7.15 -7.81
CA HIS A 54 -9.54 -6.22 -6.75
C HIS A 54 -10.70 -6.72 -5.88
N ASN A 55 -11.68 -7.43 -6.44
CA ASN A 55 -12.79 -7.98 -5.65
C ASN A 55 -12.31 -9.13 -4.77
N PHE A 56 -11.42 -9.97 -5.29
CA PHE A 56 -10.76 -11.00 -4.51
C PHE A 56 -10.02 -10.41 -3.30
N LEU A 57 -9.18 -9.38 -3.51
CA LEU A 57 -8.45 -8.74 -2.43
C LEU A 57 -9.38 -8.07 -1.41
N ARG A 58 -10.47 -7.44 -1.84
CA ARG A 58 -11.47 -6.88 -0.92
C ARG A 58 -12.16 -7.93 -0.06
N ARG A 59 -12.49 -9.10 -0.63
CA ARG A 59 -13.07 -10.22 0.13
C ARG A 59 -12.11 -10.70 1.22
N ILE A 60 -10.86 -10.96 0.86
CA ILE A 60 -9.82 -11.37 1.82
C ILE A 60 -9.62 -10.30 2.89
N ALA A 61 -9.62 -9.02 2.51
CA ALA A 61 -9.48 -7.93 3.47
C ALA A 61 -10.64 -7.86 4.47
N GLY A 62 -11.87 -8.13 4.04
CA GLY A 62 -13.02 -8.29 4.93
C GLY A 62 -12.80 -9.40 5.96
N THR A 63 -12.40 -10.60 5.50
CA THR A 63 -12.11 -11.73 6.39
C THR A 63 -11.00 -11.44 7.39
N VAL A 64 -9.93 -10.75 6.97
CA VAL A 64 -8.83 -10.35 7.86
C VAL A 64 -9.32 -9.40 8.95
N MET A 65 -10.24 -8.50 8.60
CA MET A 65 -10.79 -7.52 9.54
C MET A 65 -11.73 -8.16 10.55
N GLU A 66 -12.53 -9.14 10.12
CA GLU A 66 -13.37 -9.95 11.02
C GLU A 66 -12.53 -10.79 12.00
N SER A 67 -11.38 -11.31 11.55
CA SER A 67 -10.52 -12.17 12.37
C SER A 67 -9.80 -11.45 13.52
N SER A 68 -9.85 -10.11 13.62
CA SER A 68 -9.13 -9.32 14.66
C SER A 68 -7.67 -9.75 14.88
N ALA A 69 -6.98 -10.10 13.78
CA ALA A 69 -5.63 -10.66 13.86
C ALA A 69 -4.62 -9.59 14.33
N LYS A 70 -3.69 -9.98 15.20
CA LYS A 70 -2.59 -9.10 15.68
C LYS A 70 -1.72 -8.53 14.55
N LYS A 71 -1.66 -9.21 13.41
CA LYS A 71 -0.87 -8.82 12.23
C LYS A 71 -1.73 -8.97 10.96
N PRO A 72 -2.61 -8.00 10.67
CA PRO A 72 -3.57 -8.11 9.58
C PRO A 72 -2.90 -8.27 8.21
N GLY A 73 -1.84 -7.51 7.92
CA GLY A 73 -1.13 -7.64 6.63
C GLY A 73 -0.45 -8.99 6.41
N ALA A 74 0.01 -9.65 7.48
CA ALA A 74 0.58 -11.00 7.38
C ALA A 74 -0.51 -12.05 7.13
N LEU A 75 -1.65 -11.94 7.80
CA LEU A 75 -2.81 -12.80 7.57
C LEU A 75 -3.35 -12.62 6.15
N PHE A 76 -3.43 -11.39 5.67
CA PHE A 76 -3.81 -11.06 4.31
C PHE A 76 -2.93 -11.77 3.26
N ALA A 77 -1.61 -11.65 3.39
CA ALA A 77 -0.66 -12.32 2.51
C ALA A 77 -0.81 -13.86 2.54
N TYR A 78 -1.02 -14.41 3.74
CA TYR A 78 -1.21 -15.84 3.94
C TYR A 78 -2.49 -16.35 3.26
N LEU A 79 -3.61 -15.65 3.42
CA LEU A 79 -4.89 -16.02 2.81
C LEU A 79 -4.83 -15.96 1.28
N ILE A 80 -4.18 -14.93 0.72
CA ILE A 80 -3.94 -14.85 -0.73
C ILE A 80 -3.15 -16.08 -1.23
N LYS A 81 -2.09 -16.45 -0.51
CA LYS A 81 -1.27 -17.62 -0.85
C LYS A 81 -2.05 -18.93 -0.71
N SER A 82 -2.86 -19.06 0.34
CA SER A 82 -3.67 -20.25 0.61
C SER A 82 -4.72 -20.46 -0.48
N GLU A 83 -5.39 -19.41 -0.92
CA GLU A 83 -6.45 -19.53 -1.93
C GLU A 83 -5.91 -19.80 -3.33
N LYS A 84 -4.71 -19.28 -3.66
CA LYS A 84 -4.01 -19.63 -4.90
C LYS A 84 -3.69 -21.14 -5.00
N GLY A 85 -3.45 -21.80 -3.87
CA GLY A 85 -3.13 -23.23 -3.85
C GLY A 85 -4.34 -24.17 -3.96
N LYS A 86 -5.57 -23.63 -3.95
CA LYS A 86 -6.80 -24.42 -4.08
C LYS A 86 -7.34 -24.53 -5.51
N ASN A 87 -6.70 -23.88 -6.47
CA ASN A 87 -7.05 -23.90 -7.89
C ASN A 87 -5.90 -24.45 -8.72
#